data_AF-A0A1E5HAD8-F1
#
_entry.id   AF-A0A1E5HAD8-F1
#
_cell.length_a   1.000
_cell.length_b   1.000
_cell.length_c   1.000
_cell.angle_alpha   90.00
_cell.angle_beta   90.00
_cell.angle_gamma   90.00
#
_symmetry.space_group_name_H-M   'P 1'
#
loop_
_entity.id
_entity.type
_entity.pdbx_description
1 polymer ?
#
loop_
_entity_poly.entity_id
_entity_poly.type
_entity_poly.pdbx_seq_one_letter_code
_entity_poly.pdbx_strand_id
1 'polypeptide(L)'
;MHQMYIDILIDAIIEQFETEEKFYTDYLQTSKENWDNWKKGRVNLTSEQMQKVKNLFSDYEWMLTQKILRQTVLFPEKRNIAVSEYKRLKTLIAKKWLQSGAGIAELIPSKANHEEKEQAFIDLKVTLSYGEWGFDDIVTFRLPATLQGQLEGSKVELLDWVNENLMGTYVGE
;
A
#
# COMPACT_ATOMS: atom_id res chain seq x y z
N MET A 1 13.56 -3.47 14.72
CA MET A 1 12.65 -2.32 14.48
C MET A 1 12.90 -1.71 13.12
N HIS A 2 14.12 -1.21 12.85
CA HIS A 2 14.49 -0.67 11.54
C HIS A 2 14.23 -1.66 10.39
N GLN A 3 14.71 -2.90 10.50
CA GLN A 3 14.53 -3.89 9.44
C GLN A 3 13.06 -4.10 9.04
N MET A 4 12.16 -4.25 10.02
CA MET A 4 10.74 -4.49 9.74
C MET A 4 10.04 -3.26 9.13
N TYR A 5 10.44 -2.07 9.56
CA TYR A 5 10.00 -0.84 8.91
C TYR A 5 10.44 -0.82 7.44
N ILE A 6 11.70 -1.15 7.17
CA ILE A 6 12.22 -1.31 5.82
C ILE A 6 11.43 -2.37 5.05
N ASP A 7 11.14 -3.53 5.63
CA ASP A 7 10.43 -4.62 4.95
C ASP A 7 9.02 -4.18 4.47
N ILE A 8 8.27 -3.43 5.29
CA ILE A 8 6.96 -2.85 4.89
C ILE A 8 7.14 -1.83 3.75
N LEU A 9 8.19 -1.01 3.80
CA LEU A 9 8.47 -0.06 2.72
C LEU A 9 8.87 -0.75 1.42
N ILE A 10 9.73 -1.77 1.49
CA ILE A 10 10.17 -2.52 0.30
C ILE A 10 8.98 -3.20 -0.35
N ASP A 11 8.09 -3.79 0.44
CA ASP A 11 6.85 -4.37 -0.07
C ASP A 11 5.99 -3.33 -0.81
N ALA A 12 5.78 -2.14 -0.21
CA ALA A 12 5.06 -1.04 -0.87
C ALA A 12 5.77 -0.49 -2.12
N ILE A 13 7.11 -0.46 -2.10
CA ILE A 13 7.94 -0.02 -3.25
C ILE A 13 7.81 -1.02 -4.39
N ILE A 14 7.92 -2.32 -4.12
CA ILE A 14 7.76 -3.36 -5.14
C ILE A 14 6.33 -3.33 -5.68
N GLU A 15 5.33 -3.13 -4.82
CA GLU A 15 3.94 -2.96 -5.25
C GLU A 15 3.82 -1.76 -6.23
N GLN A 16 4.41 -0.60 -5.91
CA GLN A 16 4.20 0.63 -6.68
C GLN A 16 5.13 0.82 -7.88
N PHE A 17 6.36 0.36 -7.79
CA PHE A 17 7.45 0.61 -8.75
C PHE A 17 8.05 -0.66 -9.34
N GLU A 18 7.51 -1.84 -9.03
CA GLU A 18 7.96 -3.19 -9.44
C GLU A 18 9.32 -3.62 -8.86
N THR A 19 10.27 -2.69 -8.79
CA THR A 19 11.62 -2.94 -8.31
C THR A 19 12.09 -1.80 -7.42
N GLU A 20 12.96 -2.12 -6.46
CA GLU A 20 13.64 -1.09 -5.67
C GLU A 20 14.47 -0.14 -6.55
N GLU A 21 15.01 -0.65 -7.67
CA GLU A 21 15.87 0.11 -8.58
C GLU A 21 15.13 1.24 -9.29
N LYS A 22 13.95 0.95 -9.86
CA LYS A 22 13.07 1.96 -10.44
C LYS A 22 12.74 3.04 -9.40
N PHE A 23 12.43 2.64 -8.16
CA PHE A 23 12.13 3.59 -7.10
C PHE A 23 13.33 4.48 -6.72
N TYR A 24 14.49 3.91 -6.40
CA TYR A 24 15.60 4.73 -5.90
C TYR A 24 16.25 5.58 -7.01
N THR A 25 16.22 5.12 -8.26
CA THR A 25 16.81 5.82 -9.40
C THR A 25 15.89 6.91 -9.91
N ASP A 26 14.65 6.57 -10.24
CA ASP A 26 13.77 7.47 -10.99
C ASP A 26 13.00 8.41 -10.06
N TYR A 27 12.59 7.90 -8.89
CA TYR A 27 11.75 8.65 -7.94
C TYR A 27 12.57 9.30 -6.82
N LEU A 28 13.39 8.52 -6.11
CA LEU A 28 14.18 9.00 -4.97
C LEU A 28 15.44 9.76 -5.39
N GLN A 29 15.92 9.53 -6.62
CA GLN A 29 17.11 10.15 -7.22
C GLN A 29 18.36 9.99 -6.33
N THR A 30 18.63 8.76 -5.90
CA THR A 30 19.78 8.41 -5.06
C THR A 30 20.56 7.22 -5.62
N SER A 31 21.80 7.04 -5.17
CA SER A 31 22.62 5.89 -5.60
C SER A 31 22.21 4.60 -4.87
N LYS A 32 22.43 3.46 -5.53
CA LYS A 32 22.24 2.13 -4.91
C LYS A 32 23.01 1.98 -3.60
N GLU A 33 24.24 2.50 -3.54
CA GLU A 33 25.06 2.48 -2.32
C GLU A 33 24.39 3.24 -1.17
N ASN A 34 23.88 4.45 -1.43
CA ASN A 34 23.18 5.23 -0.42
C ASN A 34 21.88 4.56 0.01
N TRP A 35 21.13 3.98 -0.94
CA TRP A 35 19.92 3.21 -0.66
C TRP A 35 20.20 2.02 0.26
N ASP A 36 21.21 1.20 -0.06
CA ASP A 36 21.60 0.05 0.75
C ASP A 36 22.12 0.45 2.14
N ASN A 37 22.87 1.55 2.22
CA ASN A 37 23.34 2.08 3.49
C ASN A 37 22.20 2.60 4.36
N TRP A 38 21.18 3.24 3.77
CA TRP A 38 19.99 3.68 4.50
C TRP A 38 19.15 2.50 4.99
N LYS A 39 18.93 1.46 4.16
CA LYS A 39 18.27 0.22 4.60
C LYS A 39 18.99 -0.43 5.79
N LYS A 40 20.32 -0.32 5.85
CA LYS A 40 21.16 -0.80 6.98
C LYS A 40 21.21 0.16 8.17
N GLY A 41 20.57 1.32 8.10
CA GLY A 41 20.56 2.35 9.15
C GLY A 41 21.90 3.08 9.31
N ARG A 42 22.76 3.06 8.28
CA ARG A 42 24.10 3.68 8.30
C ARG A 42 24.08 5.15 7.88
N VAL A 43 23.12 5.54 7.05
CA VAL A 43 22.91 6.91 6.59
C VAL A 43 21.43 7.26 6.70
N ASN A 44 21.12 8.55 6.77
CA ASN A 44 19.76 9.07 6.75
C ASN A 44 19.43 9.61 5.35
N LEU A 45 18.18 9.44 4.93
CA LEU A 45 17.64 10.16 3.77
C LEU A 45 17.47 11.65 4.11
N THR A 46 17.51 12.50 3.09
CA THR A 46 17.14 13.92 3.25
C THR A 46 15.66 14.05 3.60
N SER A 47 15.24 15.20 4.14
CA SER A 47 13.82 15.44 4.46
C SER A 47 12.91 15.28 3.24
N GLU A 48 13.38 15.69 2.06
CA GLU A 48 12.64 15.53 0.80
C GLU A 48 12.51 14.05 0.40
N GLN A 49 13.61 13.31 0.45
CA GLN A 49 13.61 11.87 0.17
C GLN A 49 12.73 11.10 1.16
N MET A 50 12.75 11.50 2.43
CA MET A 50 11.88 10.93 3.45
C MET A 50 10.40 11.25 3.19
N GLN A 51 10.10 12.45 2.70
CA GLN A 51 8.74 12.80 2.29
C GLN A 51 8.27 11.94 1.10
N LYS A 52 9.13 11.72 0.11
CA LYS A 52 8.88 10.80 -1.01
C LYS A 52 8.57 9.37 -0.53
N VAL A 53 9.32 8.87 0.45
CA VAL A 53 9.05 7.56 1.08
C VAL A 53 7.71 7.54 1.80
N LYS A 54 7.33 8.61 2.51
CA LYS A 54 6.02 8.70 3.18
C LYS A 54 4.86 8.71 2.17
N ASN A 55 5.05 9.38 1.04
CA ASN A 55 4.05 9.49 -0.03
C ASN A 55 3.76 8.16 -0.76
N LEU A 56 4.51 7.09 -0.46
CA LEU A 56 4.13 5.72 -0.83
C LEU A 56 2.81 5.30 -0.18
N PHE A 57 2.40 5.96 0.91
CA PHE A 57 1.21 5.61 1.68
C PHE A 57 0.29 6.82 1.73
N SER A 58 -1.01 6.57 1.85
CA SER A 58 -1.91 7.58 2.40
C SER A 58 -1.51 7.91 3.85
N ASP A 59 -2.00 9.03 4.39
CA ASP A 59 -1.79 9.37 5.80
C ASP A 59 -2.31 8.28 6.75
N TYR A 60 -3.45 7.67 6.40
CA TYR A 60 -4.03 6.57 7.17
C TYR A 60 -3.16 5.30 7.12
N GLU A 61 -2.67 4.94 5.95
CA GLU A 61 -1.79 3.80 5.76
C GLU A 61 -0.44 3.99 6.44
N TRP A 62 0.10 5.21 6.41
CA TRP A 62 1.30 5.58 7.14
C TRP A 62 1.07 5.43 8.65
N MET A 63 -0.07 5.91 9.16
CA MET A 63 -0.47 5.73 10.55
C MET A 63 -0.63 4.25 10.92
N LEU A 64 -1.18 3.42 10.03
CA LEU A 64 -1.28 1.97 10.22
C LEU A 64 0.11 1.32 10.33
N THR A 65 1.05 1.69 9.46
CA THR A 65 2.45 1.26 9.56
C THR A 65 3.02 1.58 10.93
N GLN A 66 2.87 2.83 11.41
CA GLN A 66 3.35 3.23 12.74
C GLN A 66 2.71 2.42 13.88
N LYS A 67 1.41 2.10 13.78
CA LYS A 67 0.73 1.25 14.76
C LYS A 67 1.33 -0.15 14.81
N ILE A 68 1.64 -0.74 13.66
CA ILE A 68 2.27 -2.08 13.59
C ILE A 68 3.68 -2.03 14.15
N LEU A 69 4.48 -1.02 13.79
CA LEU A 69 5.82 -0.82 14.36
C LEU A 69 5.76 -0.84 15.89
N ARG A 70 4.84 -0.05 16.47
CA ARG A 70 4.64 0.00 17.92
C ARG A 70 4.21 -1.35 18.52
N GLN A 71 3.29 -2.06 17.88
CA GLN A 71 2.85 -3.37 18.36
C GLN A 71 4.00 -4.40 18.41
N THR A 72 4.93 -4.34 17.46
CA THR A 72 6.08 -5.28 17.45
C THR A 72 7.18 -4.96 18.47
N VAL A 73 7.09 -3.80 19.13
CA VAL A 73 7.86 -3.49 20.34
C VAL A 73 7.28 -4.26 21.52
N LEU A 74 5.95 -4.25 21.65
CA LEU A 74 5.22 -4.93 22.71
C LEU A 74 5.19 -6.45 22.52
N PHE A 75 5.15 -6.91 21.27
CA PHE A 75 5.06 -8.31 20.85
C PHE A 75 6.16 -8.65 19.82
N PRO A 76 7.42 -8.85 20.26
CA PRO A 76 8.55 -9.11 19.37
C PRO A 76 8.38 -10.30 18.43
N GLU A 77 7.61 -11.30 18.84
CA GLU A 77 7.28 -12.50 18.07
C GLU A 77 6.42 -12.22 16.83
N LYS A 78 5.86 -11.02 16.71
CA LYS A 78 5.08 -10.59 15.53
C LYS A 78 5.93 -9.95 14.43
N ARG A 79 7.24 -9.74 14.67
CA ARG A 79 8.13 -9.04 13.72
C ARG A 79 8.28 -9.75 12.38
N ASN A 80 8.35 -11.08 12.40
CA ASN A 80 8.48 -11.93 11.22
C ASN A 80 7.21 -11.98 10.36
N ILE A 81 6.07 -11.54 10.88
CA ILE A 81 4.79 -11.52 10.16
C ILE A 81 4.25 -10.09 9.99
N ALA A 82 5.08 -9.06 10.20
CA ALA A 82 4.60 -7.68 10.23
C ALA A 82 4.07 -7.20 8.87
N VAL A 83 4.71 -7.61 7.77
CA VAL A 83 4.27 -7.28 6.40
C VAL A 83 2.92 -7.94 6.11
N SER A 84 2.78 -9.24 6.38
CA SER A 84 1.51 -9.94 6.20
C SER A 84 0.41 -9.40 7.11
N GLU A 85 0.73 -9.07 8.36
CA GLU A 85 -0.22 -8.42 9.28
C GLU A 85 -0.63 -7.02 8.81
N TYR A 86 0.28 -6.24 8.23
CA TYR A 86 -0.04 -4.95 7.62
C TYR A 86 -1.08 -5.11 6.51
N LYS A 87 -0.82 -5.98 5.54
CA LYS A 87 -1.76 -6.26 4.44
C LYS A 87 -3.10 -6.76 4.96
N ARG A 88 -3.08 -7.73 5.89
CA ARG A 88 -4.29 -8.31 6.50
C ARG A 88 -5.13 -7.25 7.21
N LEU A 89 -4.51 -6.40 8.04
CA LEU A 89 -5.21 -5.33 8.75
C LEU A 89 -5.76 -4.28 7.80
N LYS A 90 -4.98 -3.89 6.79
CA LYS A 90 -5.40 -2.96 5.73
C LYS A 90 -6.67 -3.48 5.02
N THR A 91 -6.69 -4.76 4.64
CA THR A 91 -7.88 -5.40 4.04
C THR A 91 -9.07 -5.46 5.01
N LEU A 92 -8.84 -5.81 6.29
CA LEU A 92 -9.93 -5.84 7.28
C LEU A 92 -10.54 -4.46 7.53
N ILE A 93 -9.72 -3.42 7.54
CA ILE A 93 -10.18 -2.04 7.70
C ILE A 93 -11.04 -1.63 6.51
N ALA A 94 -10.57 -1.88 5.28
CA ALA A 94 -11.35 -1.64 4.06
C ALA A 94 -12.71 -2.35 4.10
N LYS A 95 -12.72 -3.65 4.40
CA LYS A 95 -13.95 -4.44 4.54
C LYS A 95 -14.89 -3.83 5.57
N LYS A 96 -14.38 -3.43 6.74
CA LYS A 96 -15.19 -2.85 7.81
C LYS A 96 -15.81 -1.51 7.40
N TRP A 97 -15.07 -0.65 6.72
CA TRP A 97 -15.61 0.63 6.21
C TRP A 97 -16.73 0.41 5.20
N LEU A 98 -16.55 -0.54 4.28
CA LEU A 98 -17.53 -0.85 3.26
C LEU A 98 -18.81 -1.47 3.86
N GLN A 99 -18.65 -2.43 4.78
CA GLN A 99 -19.77 -3.08 5.48
C GLN A 99 -20.56 -2.12 6.36
N SER A 100 -19.94 -1.08 6.92
CA SER A 100 -20.65 -0.07 7.70
C SER A 100 -21.41 0.94 6.83
N GLY A 101 -21.27 0.88 5.51
CA GLY A 101 -21.86 1.84 4.57
C GLY A 101 -21.19 3.22 4.57
N ALA A 102 -20.08 3.39 5.31
CA ALA A 102 -19.33 4.66 5.38
C ALA A 102 -18.21 4.73 4.34
N GLY A 103 -17.70 3.57 3.92
CA GLY A 103 -16.65 3.44 2.92
C GLY A 103 -17.21 3.44 1.50
N ILE A 104 -16.44 4.00 0.57
CA ILE A 104 -16.69 3.94 -0.87
C ILE A 104 -15.49 3.29 -1.54
N ALA A 105 -15.74 2.24 -2.33
CA ALA A 105 -14.73 1.59 -3.16
C ALA A 105 -14.78 2.15 -4.59
N GLU A 106 -13.63 2.46 -5.15
CA GLU A 106 -13.44 2.98 -6.49
C GLU A 106 -12.26 2.29 -7.17
N LEU A 107 -12.42 1.91 -8.43
CA LEU A 107 -11.31 1.45 -9.26
C LEU A 107 -10.68 2.64 -9.95
N ILE A 108 -9.37 2.76 -9.82
CA ILE A 108 -8.55 3.74 -10.52
C ILE A 108 -7.83 2.95 -11.63
N PRO A 109 -8.21 3.17 -12.90
CA PRO A 109 -7.48 2.59 -14.01
C PRO A 109 -6.05 3.13 -13.99
N SER A 110 -5.06 2.25 -14.08
CA SER A 110 -3.67 2.69 -14.21
C SER A 110 -3.55 3.56 -15.46
N LYS A 111 -3.12 4.82 -15.27
CA LYS A 111 -2.68 5.70 -16.36
C LYS A 111 -1.35 5.16 -16.90
N ALA A 112 -1.39 4.06 -17.64
CA ALA A 112 -0.23 3.61 -18.39
C ALA A 112 0.07 4.67 -19.44
N ASN A 113 1.19 5.38 -19.29
CA ASN A 113 1.82 6.03 -20.42
C ASN A 113 2.02 4.95 -21.50
N HIS A 114 1.66 5.30 -22.73
CA HIS A 114 1.39 4.41 -23.86
C HIS A 114 2.52 3.44 -24.31
N GLU A 115 3.63 3.30 -23.58
CA GLU A 115 4.82 2.58 -24.04
C GLU A 115 5.18 1.32 -23.22
N GLU A 116 4.68 1.15 -21.99
CA GLU A 116 4.96 -0.07 -21.19
C GLU A 116 3.72 -0.99 -21.12
N LYS A 117 3.41 -1.61 -22.27
CA LYS A 117 2.56 -2.80 -22.31
C LYS A 117 3.36 -3.98 -21.75
N GLU A 118 3.24 -4.29 -20.46
CA GLU A 118 3.32 -5.71 -20.05
C GLU A 118 2.82 -6.07 -18.65
N GLN A 119 2.50 -5.14 -17.74
CA GLN A 119 1.78 -5.50 -16.51
C GLN A 119 0.76 -4.42 -16.15
N ALA A 120 -0.42 -4.51 -16.76
CA ALA A 120 -1.55 -3.68 -16.35
C ALA A 120 -1.96 -4.13 -14.94
N PHE A 121 -1.67 -3.32 -13.95
CA PHE A 121 -2.33 -3.39 -12.65
C PHE A 121 -3.55 -2.46 -12.67
N ILE A 122 -4.41 -2.60 -11.67
CA ILE A 122 -5.48 -1.65 -11.35
C ILE A 122 -5.36 -1.30 -9.87
N ASP A 123 -5.62 -0.05 -9.53
CA ASP A 123 -5.58 0.38 -8.14
C ASP A 123 -7.03 0.45 -7.61
N LEU A 124 -7.36 -0.39 -6.64
CA LEU A 124 -8.61 -0.30 -5.89
C LEU A 124 -8.41 0.66 -4.72
N LYS A 125 -9.14 1.77 -4.71
CA LYS A 125 -9.14 2.75 -3.62
C LYS A 125 -10.38 2.56 -2.77
N VAL A 126 -10.21 2.47 -1.46
CA VAL A 126 -11.32 2.52 -0.49
C VAL A 126 -11.17 3.77 0.36
N THR A 127 -12.21 4.61 0.35
CA THR A 127 -12.22 5.92 1.00
C THR A 127 -13.30 5.94 2.07
N LEU A 128 -12.95 6.37 3.28
CA LEU A 128 -13.91 6.76 4.31
C LEU A 128 -13.88 8.29 4.41
N SER A 129 -14.98 8.93 3.99
CA SER A 129 -15.06 10.38 3.97
C SER A 129 -15.66 10.93 5.25
N TYR A 130 -15.09 12.03 5.73
CA TYR A 130 -15.62 12.80 6.84
C TYR A 130 -16.42 14.03 6.37
N GLY A 131 -16.50 14.27 5.05
CA GLY A 131 -17.13 15.47 4.48
C GLY A 131 -16.31 16.75 4.63
N GLU A 132 -15.06 16.63 5.10
CA GLU A 132 -14.16 17.73 5.44
C GLU A 132 -12.94 17.74 4.51
N TRP A 133 -12.37 18.94 4.30
CA TRP A 133 -11.36 19.28 3.32
C TRP A 133 -10.20 18.27 3.13
N GLY A 134 -10.43 17.21 2.34
CA GLY A 134 -9.43 16.19 2.03
C GLY A 134 -8.96 15.35 3.22
N PHE A 135 -9.68 15.38 4.35
CA PHE A 135 -9.35 14.62 5.56
C PHE A 135 -9.81 13.16 5.48
N ASP A 136 -10.11 12.68 4.29
CA ASP A 136 -10.61 11.32 4.08
C ASP A 136 -9.55 10.29 4.44
N ASP A 137 -9.97 9.24 5.14
CA ASP A 137 -9.11 8.09 5.37
C ASP A 137 -9.14 7.20 4.14
N ILE A 138 -7.96 6.93 3.56
CA ILE A 138 -7.84 6.20 2.31
C ILE A 138 -6.95 4.97 2.50
N VAL A 139 -7.35 3.84 1.94
CA VAL A 139 -6.46 2.67 1.74
C VAL A 139 -6.52 2.26 0.26
N THR A 140 -5.38 1.91 -0.32
CA THR A 140 -5.26 1.57 -1.74
C THR A 140 -4.76 0.15 -1.93
N PHE A 141 -5.22 -0.59 -2.92
CA PHE A 141 -4.76 -1.95 -3.17
C PHE A 141 -4.39 -2.07 -4.63
N ARG A 142 -3.14 -2.43 -4.91
CA ARG A 142 -2.77 -2.77 -6.28
C ARG A 142 -3.14 -4.21 -6.57
N LEU A 143 -3.94 -4.39 -7.61
CA LEU A 143 -4.48 -5.68 -8.02
C LEU A 143 -4.09 -5.98 -9.48
N PRO A 144 -3.95 -7.25 -9.88
CA PRO A 144 -3.77 -7.61 -11.29
C PRO A 144 -4.93 -7.10 -12.17
N ALA A 145 -4.66 -6.49 -13.33
CA ALA A 145 -5.74 -6.03 -14.22
C ALA A 145 -6.55 -7.17 -14.86
N THR A 146 -6.11 -8.43 -14.75
CA THR A 146 -6.96 -9.58 -15.09
C THR A 146 -8.28 -9.59 -14.31
N LEU A 147 -8.32 -8.91 -13.15
CA LEU A 147 -9.52 -8.75 -12.34
C LEU A 147 -10.40 -7.58 -12.79
N GLN A 148 -9.92 -6.69 -13.67
CA GLN A 148 -10.65 -5.48 -14.05
C GLN A 148 -12.05 -5.80 -14.59
N GLY A 149 -12.17 -6.79 -15.48
CA GLY A 149 -13.48 -7.20 -16.01
C GLY A 149 -14.43 -7.80 -14.98
N GLN A 150 -13.92 -8.32 -13.85
CA GLN A 150 -14.75 -8.79 -12.73
C GLN A 150 -15.20 -7.65 -11.82
N LEU A 151 -14.45 -6.55 -11.80
CA LEU A 151 -14.61 -5.43 -10.87
C LEU A 151 -15.35 -4.24 -11.49
N GLU A 152 -15.41 -4.14 -12.82
CA GLU A 152 -16.14 -3.11 -13.59
C GLU A 152 -17.68 -3.23 -13.50
N GLY A 153 -18.18 -4.14 -12.68
CA GLY A 153 -19.59 -4.32 -12.38
C GLY A 153 -20.22 -3.15 -11.61
N SER A 154 -21.42 -3.37 -11.10
CA SER A 154 -22.11 -2.40 -10.25
C SER A 154 -21.36 -2.15 -8.94
N LYS A 155 -21.64 -1.01 -8.27
CA LYS A 155 -21.10 -0.72 -6.94
C LYS A 155 -21.36 -1.84 -5.93
N VAL A 156 -22.48 -2.55 -6.06
CA VAL A 156 -22.82 -3.71 -5.21
C VAL A 156 -21.89 -4.88 -5.50
N GLU A 157 -21.66 -5.21 -6.77
CA GLU A 157 -20.77 -6.29 -7.19
C GLU A 157 -19.31 -6.04 -6.75
N LEU A 158 -18.84 -4.78 -6.81
CA LEU A 158 -17.52 -4.41 -6.29
C LEU A 158 -17.41 -4.62 -4.77
N LEU A 159 -18.46 -4.27 -4.02
CA LEU A 159 -18.51 -4.46 -2.56
C LEU A 159 -18.49 -5.94 -2.20
N ASP A 160 -19.28 -6.75 -2.89
CA ASP A 160 -19.36 -8.19 -2.68
C ASP A 160 -18.00 -8.85 -3.00
N TRP A 161 -17.39 -8.48 -4.13
CA TRP A 161 -16.07 -8.96 -4.49
C TRP A 161 -15.02 -8.58 -3.44
N VAL A 162 -15.03 -7.34 -2.94
CA VAL A 162 -14.08 -6.91 -1.90
C VAL A 162 -14.27 -7.72 -0.62
N ASN A 163 -15.52 -7.98 -0.23
CA ASN A 163 -15.83 -8.74 0.96
C ASN A 163 -15.36 -10.20 0.88
N GLU A 164 -15.46 -10.83 -0.29
CA GLU A 164 -15.14 -12.24 -0.47
C GLU A 164 -13.66 -12.46 -0.83
N ASN A 165 -13.10 -11.66 -1.74
CA ASN A 165 -11.88 -12.02 -2.47
C ASN A 165 -10.67 -11.14 -2.16
N LEU A 166 -10.84 -9.94 -1.59
CA LEU A 166 -9.73 -8.98 -1.43
C LEU A 166 -8.58 -9.53 -0.57
N MET A 167 -8.90 -10.27 0.50
CA MET A 167 -7.87 -10.78 1.43
C MET A 167 -6.99 -11.84 0.76
N GLY A 168 -7.59 -12.87 0.16
CA GLY A 168 -6.83 -13.90 -0.53
C GLY A 168 -6.02 -13.33 -1.70
N THR A 169 -6.65 -12.46 -2.49
CA THR A 169 -6.00 -11.82 -3.66
C THR A 169 -4.82 -10.93 -3.27
N TYR A 170 -4.96 -10.12 -2.22
CA TYR A 170 -3.93 -9.12 -1.87
C TYR A 170 -2.83 -9.67 -0.95
N VAL A 171 -3.19 -10.59 -0.04
CA VAL A 171 -2.22 -11.18 0.91
C VAL A 171 -1.45 -12.34 0.28
N GLY A 172 -2.03 -13.02 -0.73
CA GLY A 172 -1.41 -14.14 -1.42
C GLY A 172 -1.45 -15.45 -0.64
N GLU A 173 -2.62 -15.81 -0.10
CA GLU A 173 -2.87 -17.15 0.48
C GLU A 173 -3.05 -18.23 -0.60
#